data_AF-A0A6G3YYT8-F1
#
_entry.id   AF-A0A6G3YYT8-F1
#
_cell.length_a   1.000
_cell.length_b   1.000
_cell.length_c   1.000
_cell.angle_alpha   90.00
_cell.angle_beta   90.00
_cell.angle_gamma   90.00
#
_symmetry.space_group_name_H-M   'P 1'
#
loop_
_entity.id
_entity.type
_entity.pdbx_description
1 polymer ?
#
loop_
_entity_poly.entity_id
_entity_poly.type
_entity_poly.pdbx_seq_one_letter_code
_entity_poly.pdbx_strand_id
1 'polypeptide(L)'
;MKALNIVETAYRATLEEQDDTILWLSQSFQNTGVDMSVLLRGNAVNYLVKEQKPFSLCFGNWKQTQPPELDRDLQTMMAKGISVYAVIEDIQDRALPHNRLVGGILLIKKDQVAQLFEQFDYVWHW
;
A
#
# COMPACT_ATOMS: atom_id res chain seq x y z
N MET A 1 -1.43 -13.77 -15.65
CA MET A 1 -0.56 -14.03 -14.49
C MET A 1 -1.01 -13.13 -13.37
N LYS A 2 -1.26 -13.70 -12.18
CA LYS A 2 -1.70 -12.98 -10.98
C LYS A 2 -0.56 -12.88 -9.98
N ALA A 3 -0.25 -11.68 -9.51
CA ALA A 3 0.80 -11.47 -8.53
C ALA A 3 0.29 -10.67 -7.33
N LEU A 4 0.66 -11.11 -6.13
CA LEU A 4 0.40 -10.41 -4.88
C LEU A 4 1.69 -9.77 -4.36
N ASN A 5 1.65 -8.46 -4.15
CA ASN A 5 2.68 -7.72 -3.42
C ASN A 5 2.30 -7.58 -1.95
N ILE A 6 3.05 -8.24 -1.08
CA ILE A 6 2.94 -8.05 0.37
C ILE A 6 3.83 -6.89 0.76
N VAL A 7 3.24 -5.87 1.38
CA VAL A 7 3.95 -4.74 1.99
C VAL A 7 3.83 -4.89 3.50
N GLU A 8 4.95 -5.12 4.18
CA GLU A 8 4.96 -5.27 5.64
C GLU A 8 5.55 -4.05 6.37
N THR A 9 6.56 -3.43 5.76
CA THR A 9 7.25 -2.26 6.33
C THR A 9 6.66 -0.96 5.79
N ALA A 10 6.33 -0.03 6.68
CA ALA A 10 5.82 1.29 6.31
C ALA A 10 6.95 2.29 6.00
N TYR A 11 6.62 3.23 5.12
CA TYR A 11 7.36 4.43 4.75
C TYR A 11 8.78 4.14 4.25
N ARG A 12 8.93 3.17 3.35
CA ARG A 12 10.23 2.88 2.72
C ARG A 12 10.51 3.83 1.57
N ALA A 13 11.75 4.31 1.49
CA ALA A 13 12.25 5.17 0.41
C ALA A 13 11.48 6.49 0.16
N THR A 14 10.62 6.92 1.10
CA THR A 14 9.76 8.10 0.96
C THR A 14 10.50 9.45 1.00
N LEU A 15 11.82 9.43 1.15
CA LEU A 15 12.70 10.59 1.20
C LEU A 15 13.14 11.07 -0.20
N GLU A 16 13.30 10.15 -1.15
CA GLU A 16 14.11 10.35 -2.35
C GLU A 16 13.35 10.97 -3.54
N GLU A 17 12.06 11.29 -3.33
CA GLU A 17 11.03 11.61 -4.34
C GLU A 17 10.49 10.36 -5.04
N GLN A 18 9.16 10.24 -5.05
CA GLN A 18 8.33 9.26 -5.77
C GLN A 18 8.04 7.98 -4.98
N ASP A 19 6.89 8.05 -4.31
CA ASP A 19 6.02 6.95 -3.89
C ASP A 19 6.66 5.90 -2.98
N ASP A 20 5.83 5.10 -2.32
CA ASP A 20 6.34 3.82 -1.83
C ASP A 20 6.68 2.96 -3.06
N THR A 21 7.93 2.52 -3.14
CA THR A 21 8.49 1.84 -4.33
C THR A 21 7.60 0.70 -4.81
N ILE A 22 6.99 -0.07 -3.90
CA ILE A 22 6.18 -1.22 -4.30
C ILE A 22 4.77 -0.83 -4.72
N LEU A 23 4.20 0.25 -4.15
CA LEU A 23 2.92 0.78 -4.64
C LEU A 23 3.07 1.33 -6.07
N TRP A 24 4.14 2.09 -6.33
CA TRP A 24 4.45 2.57 -7.67
C TRP A 24 4.69 1.43 -8.66
N LEU A 25 5.51 0.45 -8.27
CA LEU A 25 5.81 -0.69 -9.13
C LEU A 25 4.55 -1.50 -9.48
N SER A 26 3.66 -1.69 -8.51
CA SER A 26 2.36 -2.35 -8.72
C SER A 26 1.50 -1.61 -9.76
N GLN A 27 1.51 -0.28 -9.73
CA GLN A 27 0.79 0.54 -10.73
C GLN A 27 1.42 0.43 -12.13
N SER A 28 2.75 0.42 -12.21
CA SER A 28 3.49 0.34 -13.48
C SER A 28 3.22 -0.97 -14.23
N PHE A 29 2.99 -2.09 -13.53
CA PHE A 29 2.70 -3.39 -14.15
C PHE A 29 1.29 -3.51 -14.74
N GLN A 30 0.35 -2.64 -14.38
CA GLN A 30 -1.05 -2.75 -14.83
C GLN A 30 -1.18 -2.77 -16.37
N ASN A 31 -0.31 -2.05 -17.08
CA ASN A 31 -0.33 -1.96 -18.55
C ASN A 31 0.39 -3.13 -19.26
N THR A 32 0.90 -4.11 -18.50
CA THR A 32 1.75 -5.20 -19.01
C THR A 32 1.04 -6.56 -19.05
N GLY A 33 -0.26 -6.60 -18.74
CA GLY A 33 -1.05 -7.84 -18.71
C GLY A 33 -0.83 -8.69 -17.45
N VAL A 34 -0.19 -8.13 -16.43
CA VAL A 34 -0.07 -8.74 -15.10
C VAL A 34 -1.18 -8.20 -14.20
N ASP A 35 -1.96 -9.12 -13.62
CA ASP A 35 -3.02 -8.80 -12.66
C ASP A 35 -2.39 -8.65 -11.27
N MET A 36 -2.19 -7.40 -10.86
CA MET A 36 -1.52 -7.05 -9.61
C MET A 36 -2.54 -6.87 -8.49
N SER A 37 -2.19 -7.36 -7.31
CA SER A 37 -2.87 -7.04 -6.05
C SER A 37 -1.86 -6.70 -4.96
N VAL A 38 -2.31 -5.99 -3.92
CA VAL A 38 -1.49 -5.58 -2.79
C VAL A 38 -2.09 -6.10 -1.49
N LEU A 39 -1.26 -6.66 -0.61
CA LEU A 39 -1.60 -6.95 0.78
C LEU A 39 -0.80 -6.02 1.70
N LEU A 40 -1.50 -5.15 2.43
CA LEU A 40 -0.93 -4.37 3.51
C LEU A 40 -1.01 -5.17 4.82
N ARG A 41 0.14 -5.40 5.43
CA ARG A 41 0.25 -6.04 6.74
C ARG A 41 1.29 -5.32 7.58
N GLY A 42 1.43 -5.72 8.85
CA GLY A 42 2.38 -5.11 9.74
C GLY A 42 2.20 -3.58 9.75
N ASN A 43 3.30 -2.83 9.69
CA ASN A 43 3.22 -1.38 9.77
C ASN A 43 2.62 -0.74 8.52
N ALA A 44 2.64 -1.40 7.38
CA ALA A 44 2.11 -0.86 6.13
C ALA A 44 0.60 -0.57 6.16
N VAL A 45 -0.16 -1.14 7.11
CA VAL A 45 -1.57 -0.78 7.30
C VAL A 45 -1.77 0.70 7.68
N ASN A 46 -0.73 1.41 8.12
CA ASN A 46 -0.78 2.87 8.32
C ASN A 46 -1.04 3.63 7.01
N TYR A 47 -0.75 3.04 5.84
CA TYR A 47 -1.02 3.67 4.54
C TYR A 47 -2.51 3.92 4.33
N LEU A 48 -3.37 3.18 5.05
CA LEU A 48 -4.82 3.32 5.01
C LEU A 48 -5.34 4.61 5.64
N VAL A 49 -4.54 5.34 6.41
CA VAL A 49 -5.02 6.53 7.13
C VAL A 49 -5.23 7.67 6.12
N LYS A 50 -6.47 8.16 6.00
CA LYS A 50 -6.83 9.30 5.16
C LYS A 50 -6.19 10.60 5.64
N GLU A 51 -5.95 11.47 4.67
CA GLU A 51 -5.43 12.82 4.85
C GLU A 51 -4.07 12.81 5.56
N GLN A 52 -3.20 11.86 5.18
CA GLN A 52 -1.80 11.93 5.54
C GLN A 52 -1.22 13.19 4.88
N LYS A 53 -0.71 14.11 5.70
CA LYS A 53 -0.10 15.35 5.23
C LYS A 53 1.41 15.23 5.40
N PRO A 54 2.13 14.60 4.45
CA PRO A 54 3.57 14.60 4.50
C PRO A 54 4.06 16.06 4.40
N PHE A 55 5.05 16.41 5.20
CA PHE A 55 5.67 17.73 5.13
C PHE A 55 6.78 17.69 4.09
N SER A 56 6.89 18.74 3.28
CA SER A 56 7.98 18.85 2.31
C SER A 56 9.33 18.95 3.03
N LEU A 57 10.23 18.04 2.69
CA LEU A 57 11.60 18.03 3.22
C LEU A 57 12.52 18.99 2.45
N CYS A 58 13.49 19.57 3.15
CA CYS A 58 14.50 20.45 2.57
C CYS A 58 15.87 20.15 3.18
N PHE A 59 16.87 19.88 2.34
CA PHE A 59 18.25 19.64 2.76
C PHE A 59 19.18 20.55 1.96
N GLY A 60 19.69 21.62 2.60
CA GLY A 60 20.44 22.66 1.91
C GLY A 60 19.58 23.33 0.82
N ASN A 61 19.97 23.16 -0.44
CA ASN A 61 19.23 23.70 -1.59
C ASN A 61 18.26 22.71 -2.23
N TRP A 62 18.33 21.42 -1.87
CA TRP A 62 17.40 20.41 -2.39
C TRP A 62 16.06 20.51 -1.67
N LYS A 63 14.97 20.40 -2.42
CA LYS A 63 13.59 20.47 -1.92
C LYS A 63 12.84 19.26 -2.44
N GLN A 64 12.15 18.55 -1.54
CA GLN A 64 11.21 17.52 -1.93
C GLN A 64 10.00 18.17 -2.60
N THR A 65 9.77 17.84 -3.86
CA THR A 65 8.69 18.40 -4.67
C THR A 65 7.45 17.50 -4.73
N GLN A 66 7.63 16.20 -4.52
CA GLN A 66 6.58 15.19 -4.61
C GLN A 66 6.61 14.25 -3.40
N PRO A 67 6.15 14.71 -2.23
CA PRO A 67 6.03 13.83 -1.07
C PRO A 67 4.92 12.78 -1.30
N PRO A 68 5.08 11.54 -0.83
CA PRO A 68 4.13 10.47 -1.10
C PRO A 68 2.83 10.66 -0.32
N GLU A 69 1.71 10.64 -1.03
CA GLU A 69 0.36 10.73 -0.47
C GLU A 69 -0.28 9.33 -0.48
N LEU A 70 0.21 8.45 0.41
CA LEU A 70 -0.06 7.01 0.33
C LEU A 70 -1.55 6.66 0.34
N ASP A 71 -2.39 7.42 1.04
CA ASP A 71 -3.84 7.21 1.01
C ASP A 71 -4.44 7.50 -0.37
N ARG A 72 -3.95 8.53 -1.07
CA ARG A 72 -4.33 8.85 -2.45
C ARG A 72 -3.73 7.86 -3.45
N ASP A 73 -2.53 7.35 -3.19
CA ASP A 73 -1.91 6.32 -4.03
C ASP A 73 -2.74 5.05 -4.01
N LEU A 74 -3.17 4.60 -2.82
CA LEU A 74 -4.07 3.45 -2.67
C LEU A 74 -5.42 3.69 -3.36
N GLN A 75 -6.01 4.89 -3.24
CA GLN A 75 -7.24 5.24 -3.96
C GLN A 75 -7.06 5.17 -5.47
N THR A 76 -5.94 5.67 -5.98
CA THR A 76 -5.59 5.64 -7.42
C THR A 76 -5.41 4.21 -7.90
N MET A 77 -4.76 3.35 -7.10
CA MET A 77 -4.61 1.93 -7.39
C MET A 77 -5.97 1.22 -7.48
N MET A 78 -6.86 1.45 -6.52
CA MET A 78 -8.20 0.85 -6.54
C MET A 78 -9.05 1.37 -7.70
N ALA A 79 -8.96 2.65 -8.04
CA ALA A 79 -9.64 3.22 -9.21
C ALA A 79 -9.17 2.59 -10.53
N LYS A 80 -7.92 2.11 -10.57
CA LYS A 80 -7.34 1.34 -11.67
C LYS A 80 -7.71 -0.15 -11.63
N GLY A 81 -8.45 -0.61 -10.62
CA GLY A 81 -8.87 -2.01 -10.49
C GLY A 81 -7.83 -2.91 -9.81
N ILE A 82 -6.77 -2.35 -9.23
CA ILE A 82 -5.82 -3.11 -8.41
C ILE A 82 -6.49 -3.39 -7.06
N SER A 83 -6.62 -4.67 -6.71
CA SER A 83 -7.19 -5.05 -5.40
C SER A 83 -6.20 -4.77 -4.28
N VAL A 84 -6.68 -4.09 -3.23
CA VAL A 84 -5.90 -3.80 -2.04
C VAL A 84 -6.53 -4.50 -0.84
N TYR A 85 -5.76 -5.38 -0.21
CA TYR A 85 -6.12 -6.11 0.99
C TYR A 85 -5.42 -5.50 2.21
N ALA A 86 -6.01 -5.66 3.39
CA ALA A 86 -5.37 -5.30 4.65
C ALA A 86 -5.71 -6.27 5.78
N VAL A 87 -4.72 -6.56 6.64
CA VAL A 87 -4.90 -7.44 7.81
C VAL A 87 -5.63 -6.68 8.93
N ILE A 88 -6.80 -7.20 9.34
CA ILE A 88 -7.67 -6.58 10.35
C ILE A 88 -6.94 -6.44 11.70
N GLU A 89 -6.25 -7.50 12.13
CA GLU A 89 -5.53 -7.54 13.40
C GLU A 89 -4.41 -6.49 13.43
N ASP A 90 -3.72 -6.27 12.31
CA ASP A 90 -2.68 -5.24 12.23
C ASP A 90 -3.23 -3.82 12.35
N ILE A 91 -4.44 -3.57 11.84
CA ILE A 91 -5.15 -2.29 11.99
C ILE A 91 -5.55 -2.09 13.46
N GLN A 92 -6.03 -3.16 14.11
CA GLN A 92 -6.44 -3.15 15.52
C GLN A 92 -5.25 -2.93 16.46
N ASP A 93 -4.16 -3.67 16.26
CA ASP A 93 -2.93 -3.59 17.07
C ASP A 93 -2.30 -2.20 17.02
N ARG A 94 -2.53 -1.45 15.94
CA ARG A 94 -2.06 -0.06 15.74
C ARG A 94 -3.07 1.00 16.14
N ALA A 95 -4.21 0.58 16.67
CA ALA A 95 -5.31 1.45 17.09
C ALA A 95 -5.76 2.44 16.01
N LEU A 96 -5.77 2.00 14.74
CA LEU A 96 -6.15 2.90 13.64
C LEU A 96 -7.66 3.18 13.67
N PRO A 97 -8.08 4.45 13.65
CA PRO A 97 -9.49 4.80 13.74
C PRO A 97 -10.21 4.50 12.43
N HIS A 98 -11.20 3.60 12.48
CA HIS A 98 -11.92 3.08 11.32
C HIS A 98 -12.55 4.17 10.45
N ASN A 99 -13.07 5.25 11.05
CA ASN A 99 -13.65 6.39 10.32
C ASN A 99 -12.62 7.16 9.48
N ARG A 100 -11.33 7.04 9.81
CA ARG A 100 -10.22 7.63 9.06
C ARG A 100 -9.57 6.68 8.07
N LEU A 101 -10.04 5.45 7.92
CA LEU A 101 -9.47 4.55 6.92
C LEU A 101 -10.00 4.86 5.51
N VAL A 102 -9.15 4.69 4.51
CA VAL A 102 -9.54 4.67 3.09
C VAL A 102 -10.57 3.56 2.87
N GLY A 103 -11.62 3.85 2.12
CA GLY A 103 -12.66 2.87 1.77
C GLY A 103 -12.28 2.01 0.56
N GLY A 104 -13.01 0.92 0.32
CA GLY A 104 -12.76 0.01 -0.82
C GLY A 104 -11.70 -1.07 -0.56
N ILE A 105 -11.06 -1.05 0.61
CA ILE A 105 -10.06 -2.03 1.03
C ILE A 105 -10.74 -3.37 1.38
N LEU A 106 -10.14 -4.47 0.92
CA LEU A 106 -10.57 -5.82 1.24
C LEU A 106 -9.93 -6.25 2.57
N LEU A 107 -10.71 -6.15 3.64
CA LEU A 107 -10.27 -6.57 4.97
C LEU A 107 -10.20 -8.09 5.07
N ILE A 108 -9.06 -8.61 5.51
CA ILE A 108 -8.85 -10.04 5.76
C ILE A 108 -8.34 -10.28 7.17
N LYS A 109 -8.66 -11.42 7.75
CA LYS A 109 -8.07 -11.87 9.00
C LYS A 109 -6.69 -12.47 8.78
N LYS A 110 -5.87 -12.46 9.82
CA LYS A 110 -4.50 -12.99 9.79
C LYS A 110 -4.46 -14.49 9.45
N ASP A 111 -5.46 -15.25 9.88
CA ASP A 111 -5.61 -16.68 9.56
C ASP A 111 -6.02 -16.95 8.10
N GLN A 112 -6.54 -15.95 7.38
CA GLN A 112 -6.94 -16.05 5.98
C GLN A 112 -5.81 -15.70 5.00
N VAL A 113 -4.67 -15.19 5.48
CA VAL A 113 -3.54 -14.78 4.62
C VAL A 113 -3.02 -15.94 3.78
N ALA A 114 -2.94 -17.15 4.35
CA ALA A 114 -2.50 -18.34 3.61
C ALA A 114 -3.46 -18.67 2.46
N GLN A 115 -4.78 -18.60 2.70
CA GLN A 115 -5.80 -18.83 1.67
C GLN A 115 -5.79 -17.74 0.60
N LEU A 116 -5.40 -16.50 0.94
CA LEU A 116 -5.22 -15.45 -0.05
C LEU A 116 -4.11 -15.80 -1.04
N PHE A 117 -3.00 -16.38 -0.57
CA PHE A 117 -1.87 -16.75 -1.45
C PHE A 117 -2.26 -17.76 -2.53
N GLU A 118 -3.19 -18.66 -2.25
CA GLU A 118 -3.69 -19.66 -3.21
C GLU A 118 -4.40 -19.03 -4.43
N GLN A 119 -4.76 -17.75 -4.37
CA GLN A 119 -5.42 -17.02 -5.46
C GLN A 119 -4.44 -16.42 -6.47
N PHE A 120 -3.14 -16.47 -6.19
CA PHE A 120 -2.09 -15.82 -6.98
C PHE A 120 -1.05 -16.82 -7.48
N ASP A 121 -0.51 -16.56 -8.67
CA ASP A 121 0.58 -17.37 -9.24
C ASP A 121 1.93 -17.03 -8.58
N TYR A 122 2.09 -15.77 -8.15
CA TYR A 122 3.30 -15.25 -7.51
C TYR A 122 2.98 -14.41 -6.28
N VAL A 123 3.85 -14.54 -5.28
CA VAL A 123 3.79 -13.72 -4.06
C VAL A 123 5.16 -13.08 -3.84
N TRP A 124 5.21 -11.76 -3.85
CA TRP A 124 6.43 -10.97 -3.62
C TRP A 124 6.30 -10.25 -2.28
N HIS A 125 7.34 -10.32 -1.47
CA HIS A 125 7.32 -9.79 -0.11
C HIS A 125 8.37 -8.69 0.08
N TRP A 126 7.92 -7.56 0.63
CA TRP A 126 8.66 -6.31 0.75
C TRP A 126 8.62 -5.73 2.17
#